data_AF-A0AAV8UY96-F1
#
_entry.id   AF-A0AAV8UY96-F1
#
_cell.length_a   1.000
_cell.length_b   1.000
_cell.length_c   1.000
_cell.angle_alpha   90.00
_cell.angle_beta   90.00
_cell.angle_gamma   90.00
#
_symmetry.space_group_name_H-M   'P 1'
#
loop_
_entity.id
_entity.type
_entity.pdbx_description
1 polymer ?
#
loop_
_entity_poly.entity_id
_entity_poly.type
_entity_poly.pdbx_seq_one_letter_code
_entity_poly.pdbx_strand_id
1 'polypeptide(L)'
;MSARILIGLGSNQGDRVGNFRKALNEMAAFARIKKTSFVYKSKAMYEENQSDFYNAACWIHTQLRPPELLRKLKDVEESLGRDLYAPPNSPRPIDLDILYYGSTRVKNRLYDRQTLFIPHPGIPERPFVLRPLKDLDEAIPAFADTASKGVTFWLDRHRQRDPLWTNCPRVASIPKRDLEFVWDNRTYSMGIINATPDSFSNGGVYTDVESALARAEEFVAAGCQIVDVGGQSTRPGAEEIDPDAESKRVLPIIRAIRQRFPKVAISIDTFWSVVADRAVRAGADIVNDISAGKRDPEMFETVKTLGVPYVIMHTRGNPSNMMSFATYRRDETLYSQVATELRESIHDAMGSGIPRWDIIADPGFGFAKDSDHNLELLKTLDLFKDKLRGFPMLTGTSRKAFIGKILNDARPKDRDFGTAAAVTLSVALGSNIVRFHNPRVADAVAVAEEVLKNQKAVLAPLKGAPGSN
;
A
#
# COMPACT_ATOMS: atom_id res chain seq x y z
N MET A 1 -5.32 7.47 31.13
CA MET A 1 -5.03 7.08 29.72
C MET A 1 -3.58 6.62 29.65
N SER A 2 -3.29 5.50 28.98
CA SER A 2 -1.91 5.07 28.74
C SER A 2 -1.19 6.10 27.86
N ALA A 3 0.08 6.40 28.15
CA ALA A 3 0.83 7.43 27.44
C ALA A 3 1.04 7.03 25.97
N ARG A 4 0.86 7.98 25.04
CA ARG A 4 1.18 7.79 23.63
C ARG A 4 2.69 7.80 23.43
N ILE A 5 3.25 6.69 22.94
CA ILE A 5 4.69 6.55 22.71
C ILE A 5 4.92 6.28 21.23
N LEU A 6 5.75 7.08 20.58
CA LEU A 6 6.03 7.01 19.15
C LEU A 6 7.49 6.62 18.94
N ILE A 7 7.71 5.54 18.20
CA ILE A 7 9.03 5.02 17.86
C ILE A 7 9.26 5.24 16.37
N GLY A 8 10.42 5.80 16.02
CA GLY A 8 10.90 5.86 14.63
C GLY A 8 11.62 4.56 14.27
N LEU A 9 11.42 4.08 13.05
CA LEU A 9 12.10 2.92 12.49
C LEU A 9 12.89 3.37 11.26
N GLY A 10 14.18 3.11 11.23
CA GLY A 10 15.07 3.42 10.10
C GLY A 10 15.85 2.19 9.65
N SER A 11 16.01 1.97 8.35
CA SER A 11 16.83 0.87 7.82
C SER A 11 17.40 1.20 6.45
N ASN A 12 18.69 0.92 6.21
CA ASN A 12 19.31 1.07 4.90
C ASN A 12 20.08 -0.17 4.42
N GLN A 13 19.94 -1.31 5.10
CA GLN A 13 20.67 -2.54 4.78
C GLN A 13 19.73 -3.74 4.63
N GLY A 14 19.97 -4.57 3.61
CA GLY A 14 19.24 -5.82 3.39
C GLY A 14 17.75 -5.63 3.08
N ASP A 15 16.93 -6.55 3.58
CA ASP A 15 15.46 -6.46 3.52
C ASP A 15 14.95 -5.43 4.54
N ARG A 16 14.99 -4.15 4.15
CA ARG A 16 14.66 -3.00 5.01
C ARG A 16 13.24 -3.07 5.61
N VAL A 17 12.23 -3.48 4.83
CA VAL A 17 10.85 -3.66 5.34
C VAL A 17 10.76 -4.91 6.21
N GLY A 18 11.43 -6.00 5.83
CA GLY A 18 11.56 -7.20 6.65
C GLY A 18 12.20 -6.94 8.01
N ASN A 19 13.21 -6.06 8.08
CA ASN A 19 13.82 -5.63 9.33
C ASN A 19 12.83 -4.87 10.22
N PHE A 20 11.96 -4.03 9.65
CA PHE A 20 10.86 -3.42 10.41
C PHE A 20 9.93 -4.47 10.99
N ARG A 21 9.57 -5.51 10.23
CA ARG A 21 8.70 -6.59 10.74
C ARG A 21 9.35 -7.34 11.89
N LYS A 22 10.62 -7.73 11.74
CA LYS A 22 11.37 -8.40 12.80
C LYS A 22 11.45 -7.54 14.07
N ALA A 23 11.75 -6.25 13.92
CA ALA A 23 11.77 -5.31 15.04
C ALA A 23 10.41 -5.20 15.73
N LEU A 24 9.31 -5.05 14.98
CA LEU A 24 7.96 -5.01 15.54
C LEU A 24 7.60 -6.32 16.28
N ASN A 25 8.03 -7.47 15.75
CA ASN A 25 7.81 -8.77 16.39
C ASN A 25 8.58 -8.92 17.70
N GLU A 26 9.85 -8.51 17.75
CA GLU A 26 10.64 -8.54 19.00
C GLU A 26 10.12 -7.52 20.03
N MET A 27 9.73 -6.33 19.57
CA MET A 27 9.09 -5.31 20.41
C MET A 27 7.79 -5.80 21.04
N ALA A 28 7.06 -6.72 20.39
CA ALA A 28 5.81 -7.28 20.90
C ALA A 28 5.99 -7.98 22.27
N ALA A 29 7.20 -8.42 22.62
CA ALA A 29 7.51 -9.03 23.91
C ALA A 29 7.45 -8.04 25.09
N PHE A 30 7.59 -6.73 24.86
CA PHE A 30 7.62 -5.72 25.92
C PHE A 30 6.77 -4.47 25.65
N ALA A 31 6.13 -4.39 24.47
CA ALA A 31 5.26 -3.30 24.08
C ALA A 31 4.14 -3.80 23.16
N ARG A 32 2.95 -3.22 23.29
CA ARG A 32 1.86 -3.47 22.35
C ARG A 32 1.91 -2.44 21.22
N ILE A 33 2.14 -2.91 19.99
CA ILE A 33 2.05 -2.08 18.78
C ILE A 33 0.58 -1.74 18.53
N LYS A 34 0.30 -0.46 18.29
CA LYS A 34 -1.06 0.04 18.03
C LYS A 34 -1.33 0.35 16.58
N LYS A 35 -0.39 1.03 15.93
CA LYS A 35 -0.48 1.51 14.54
C LYS A 35 0.92 1.69 13.99
N THR A 36 1.06 1.60 12.68
CA THR A 36 2.26 1.98 11.95
C THR A 36 1.94 3.08 10.92
N SER A 37 2.95 3.82 10.51
CA SER A 37 2.88 4.75 9.37
C SER A 37 3.00 3.99 8.05
N PHE A 38 2.97 4.70 6.92
CA PHE A 38 3.55 4.16 5.68
C PHE A 38 5.08 4.07 5.78
N VAL A 39 5.72 3.37 4.84
CA VAL A 39 7.16 3.41 4.65
C VAL A 39 7.51 4.54 3.70
N TYR A 40 8.56 5.29 4.04
CA TYR A 40 9.06 6.40 3.25
C TYR A 40 10.54 6.18 2.92
N LYS A 41 10.89 6.43 1.66
CA LYS A 41 12.27 6.32 1.18
C LYS A 41 12.96 7.67 1.28
N SER A 42 14.17 7.75 1.81
CA SER A 42 14.98 8.97 1.80
C SER A 42 16.42 8.67 1.39
N LYS A 43 17.08 9.64 0.75
CA LYS A 43 18.54 9.60 0.56
C LYS A 43 19.23 9.57 1.93
N ALA A 44 20.40 8.95 1.99
CA ALA A 44 21.27 9.08 3.14
C ALA A 44 21.62 10.57 3.33
N MET A 45 21.32 11.13 4.51
CA MET A 45 21.44 12.57 4.76
C MET A 45 22.89 13.03 4.90
N TYR A 46 23.82 12.11 5.22
CA TYR A 46 25.19 12.45 5.63
C TYR A 46 26.28 11.76 4.80
N GLU A 47 25.97 10.73 4.01
CA GLU A 47 26.93 10.00 3.18
C GLU A 47 26.32 9.57 1.84
N GLU A 48 26.83 10.12 0.72
CA GLU A 48 26.25 9.90 -0.62
C GLU A 48 26.46 8.48 -1.19
N ASN A 49 27.40 7.71 -0.62
CA ASN A 49 27.75 6.35 -1.08
C ASN A 49 26.95 5.24 -0.39
N GLN A 50 25.93 5.57 0.40
CA GLN A 50 25.10 4.56 1.09
C GLN A 50 23.78 4.31 0.35
N SER A 51 23.25 3.10 0.51
CA SER A 51 21.88 2.75 0.11
C SER A 51 20.86 3.70 0.73
N ASP A 52 19.78 3.97 0.00
CA ASP A 52 18.67 4.78 0.50
C ASP A 52 18.06 4.19 1.78
N PHE A 53 17.67 5.06 2.70
CA PHE A 53 16.97 4.67 3.92
C PHE A 53 15.49 4.44 3.64
N TYR A 54 14.93 3.40 4.22
CA TYR A 54 13.52 3.31 4.50
C TYR A 54 13.28 3.80 5.92
N ASN A 55 12.18 4.53 6.09
CA ASN A 55 11.80 5.12 7.36
C ASN A 55 10.30 4.90 7.59
N ALA A 56 9.95 4.57 8.81
CA ALA A 56 8.58 4.47 9.28
C ALA A 56 8.49 4.91 10.74
N ALA A 57 7.29 4.93 11.29
CA ALA A 57 7.05 5.13 12.70
C ALA A 57 5.96 4.18 13.19
N CYS A 58 5.98 3.84 14.47
CA CYS A 58 4.90 3.10 15.11
C CYS A 58 4.47 3.77 16.42
N TRP A 59 3.19 3.63 16.74
CA TRP A 59 2.65 3.96 18.05
C TRP A 59 2.62 2.69 18.88
N ILE A 60 3.25 2.73 20.05
CA ILE A 60 3.24 1.63 21.02
C ILE A 60 2.60 2.03 22.36
N HIS A 61 2.22 1.02 23.13
CA HIS A 61 1.97 1.14 24.57
C HIS A 61 2.89 0.19 25.34
N THR A 62 3.53 0.70 26.38
CA THR A 62 4.34 -0.09 27.32
C THR A 62 4.26 0.50 28.72
N GLN A 63 4.65 -0.27 29.73
CA GLN A 63 4.79 0.16 31.11
C GLN A 63 6.24 0.56 31.47
N LEU A 64 7.20 0.28 30.57
CA LEU A 64 8.62 0.59 30.77
C LEU A 64 8.87 2.09 30.81
N ARG A 65 9.72 2.55 31.73
CA ARG A 65 10.14 3.97 31.75
C ARG A 65 11.07 4.26 30.57
N PRO A 66 11.25 5.54 30.16
CA PRO A 66 12.04 5.86 28.97
C PRO A 66 13.45 5.26 28.92
N PRO A 67 14.26 5.23 30.00
CA PRO A 67 15.58 4.59 29.96
C PRO A 67 15.50 3.07 29.78
N GLU A 68 14.50 2.42 30.37
CA GLU A 68 14.29 0.97 30.28
C GLU A 68 13.80 0.58 28.88
N LEU A 69 12.90 1.38 28.31
CA LEU A 69 12.43 1.23 26.94
C LEU A 69 13.59 1.40 25.96
N LEU A 70 14.41 2.44 26.12
CA LEU A 70 15.56 2.66 25.24
C LEU A 70 16.50 1.46 25.26
N ARG A 71 16.83 0.93 26.44
CA ARG A 71 17.65 -0.28 26.56
C ARG A 71 17.03 -1.45 25.80
N LYS A 72 15.72 -1.70 25.96
CA LYS A 72 15.02 -2.75 25.23
C LYS A 72 15.00 -2.55 23.72
N LEU A 73 14.93 -1.31 23.24
CA LEU A 73 15.06 -1.02 21.81
C LEU A 73 16.49 -1.28 21.31
N LYS A 74 17.52 -0.98 22.12
CA LYS A 74 18.91 -1.32 21.79
C LYS A 74 19.17 -2.82 21.76
N ASP A 75 18.58 -3.58 22.70
CA ASP A 75 18.61 -5.05 22.67
C ASP A 75 18.06 -5.60 21.32
N VAL A 76 16.96 -5.00 20.80
CA VAL A 76 16.35 -5.37 19.50
C VAL A 76 17.22 -4.93 18.31
N GLU A 77 17.93 -3.81 18.42
CA GLU A 77 18.85 -3.40 17.36
C GLU A 77 20.05 -4.36 17.24
N GLU A 78 20.64 -4.75 18.37
CA GLU A 78 21.75 -5.71 18.44
C GLU A 78 21.34 -7.10 17.95
N SER A 79 20.17 -7.60 18.37
CA SER A 79 19.66 -8.91 17.93
C SER A 79 19.46 -8.99 16.41
N LEU A 80 19.13 -7.86 15.78
CA LEU A 80 18.97 -7.73 14.33
C LEU A 80 20.27 -7.37 13.60
N GLY A 81 21.41 -7.36 14.31
CA GLY A 81 22.74 -7.25 13.75
C GLY A 81 23.30 -5.82 13.68
N ARG A 82 22.73 -4.86 14.41
CA ARG A 82 23.33 -3.53 14.54
C ARG A 82 24.53 -3.59 15.49
N ASP A 83 25.68 -3.10 15.02
CA ASP A 83 26.80 -2.79 15.89
C ASP A 83 26.59 -1.42 16.56
N LEU A 84 26.35 -1.40 17.87
CA LEU A 84 26.14 -0.18 18.65
C LEU A 84 27.42 0.64 18.86
N TYR A 85 28.59 0.05 18.60
CA TYR A 85 29.89 0.71 18.73
C TYR A 85 30.44 1.21 17.39
N ALA A 86 29.74 0.93 16.29
CA ALA A 86 30.09 1.42 14.96
C ALA A 86 30.13 2.96 14.93
N PRO A 87 30.96 3.57 14.05
CA PRO A 87 30.99 5.01 13.88
C PRO A 87 29.60 5.61 13.59
N PRO A 88 29.34 6.86 14.01
CA PRO A 88 28.10 7.56 13.66
C PRO A 88 27.84 7.51 12.15
N ASN A 89 26.56 7.42 11.77
CA ASN A 89 26.10 7.32 10.38
C ASN A 89 26.47 6.04 9.61
N SER A 90 27.05 5.04 10.27
CA SER A 90 27.28 3.73 9.63
C SER A 90 25.97 3.10 9.10
N PRO A 91 26.03 2.34 7.99
CA PRO A 91 24.92 1.52 7.52
C PRO A 91 24.42 0.60 8.63
N ARG A 92 23.11 0.40 8.70
CA ARG A 92 22.50 -0.38 9.78
C ARG A 92 21.28 -1.16 9.31
N PRO A 93 21.09 -2.40 9.81
CA PRO A 93 19.90 -3.19 9.52
C PRO A 93 18.65 -2.56 10.11
N ILE A 94 18.74 -1.93 11.29
CA ILE A 94 17.63 -1.25 11.95
C ILE A 94 18.12 -0.13 12.87
N ASP A 95 17.30 0.89 13.06
CA ASP A 95 17.46 2.03 13.97
C ASP A 95 16.12 2.33 14.62
N LEU A 96 16.06 2.31 15.95
CA LEU A 96 14.85 2.50 16.73
C LEU A 96 15.01 3.68 17.68
N ASP A 97 14.32 4.78 17.35
CA ASP A 97 14.38 6.04 18.10
C ASP A 97 13.11 6.29 18.89
N ILE A 98 13.21 6.63 20.18
CA ILE A 98 12.07 7.16 20.94
C ILE A 98 11.83 8.60 20.50
N LEU A 99 10.85 8.81 19.61
CA LEU A 99 10.51 10.13 19.10
C LEU A 99 9.70 10.93 20.13
N TYR A 100 8.72 10.29 20.77
CA TYR A 100 7.77 10.94 21.67
C TYR A 100 7.32 9.99 22.76
N TYR A 101 7.13 10.50 23.98
CA TYR A 101 6.68 9.72 25.14
C TYR A 101 5.70 10.54 26.01
N GLY A 102 4.41 10.52 25.67
CA GLY A 102 3.39 11.26 26.42
C GLY A 102 3.76 12.73 26.62
N SER A 103 3.50 13.28 27.81
CA SER A 103 3.96 14.62 28.20
C SER A 103 5.38 14.64 28.78
N THR A 104 6.08 13.50 28.78
CA THR A 104 7.37 13.35 29.44
C THR A 104 8.44 14.13 28.69
N ARG A 105 9.22 14.90 29.46
CA ARG A 105 10.44 15.54 28.98
C ARG A 105 11.63 14.89 29.68
N VAL A 106 12.56 14.39 28.87
CA VAL A 106 13.76 13.73 29.38
C VAL A 106 14.97 14.41 28.74
N LYS A 107 15.92 14.78 29.57
CA LYS A 107 17.31 15.04 29.20
C LYS A 107 18.17 14.26 30.19
N ASN A 108 18.35 12.98 29.92
CA ASN A 108 19.03 12.07 30.85
C ASN A 108 20.34 11.60 30.23
N ARG A 109 21.45 11.81 30.93
CA ARG A 109 22.75 11.30 30.52
C ARG A 109 22.81 9.83 30.91
N LEU A 110 22.91 8.97 29.92
CA LEU A 110 23.01 7.52 30.12
C LEU A 110 24.46 7.13 30.44
N TYR A 111 24.62 5.94 31.02
CA TYR A 111 25.91 5.42 31.48
C TYR A 111 26.95 5.26 30.34
N ASP A 112 26.50 5.22 29.08
CA ASP A 112 27.31 5.07 27.86
C ASP A 112 27.70 6.40 27.19
N ARG A 113 27.52 7.55 27.88
CA ARG A 113 27.71 8.92 27.37
C ARG A 113 26.70 9.39 26.32
N GLN A 114 25.68 8.60 25.96
CA GLN A 114 24.57 9.11 25.16
C GLN A 114 23.58 9.88 26.06
N THR A 115 22.98 10.95 25.54
CA THR A 115 21.93 11.68 26.26
C THR A 115 20.60 11.35 25.62
N LEU A 116 19.68 10.75 26.38
CA LEU A 116 18.31 10.53 25.95
C LEU A 116 17.56 11.87 26.01
N PHE A 117 17.12 12.32 24.83
CA PHE A 117 16.25 13.48 24.66
C PHE A 117 14.85 13.03 24.27
N ILE A 118 13.85 13.48 25.03
CA ILE A 118 12.43 13.27 24.71
C ILE A 118 11.69 14.61 24.84
N PRO A 119 10.96 15.06 23.80
CA PRO A 119 10.91 14.52 22.44
C PRO A 119 12.27 14.50 21.73
N HIS A 120 12.41 13.66 20.69
CA HIS A 120 13.67 13.56 19.94
C HIS A 120 13.95 14.90 19.21
N PRO A 121 15.16 15.48 19.35
CA PRO A 121 15.45 16.84 18.89
C PRO A 121 15.43 16.99 17.37
N GLY A 122 15.70 15.91 16.62
CA GLY A 122 15.68 15.91 15.15
C GLY A 122 14.30 15.86 14.51
N ILE A 123 13.20 15.80 15.27
CA ILE A 123 11.84 15.75 14.71
C ILE A 123 11.55 16.95 13.78
N PRO A 124 11.81 18.21 14.18
CA PRO A 124 11.47 19.37 13.35
C PRO A 124 12.26 19.46 12.05
N GLU A 125 13.37 18.73 11.92
CA GLU A 125 14.36 18.90 10.85
C GLU A 125 14.33 17.78 9.79
N ARG A 126 13.62 16.68 10.07
CA ARG A 126 13.72 15.44 9.28
C ARG A 126 12.40 15.12 8.58
N PRO A 127 12.31 15.21 7.24
CA PRO A 127 11.07 14.92 6.51
C PRO A 127 10.66 13.45 6.66
N PHE A 128 11.65 12.55 6.69
CA PHE A 128 11.47 11.12 6.91
C PHE A 128 11.05 10.76 8.34
N VAL A 129 10.99 11.72 9.27
CA VAL A 129 10.38 11.56 10.60
C VAL A 129 8.99 12.19 10.62
N LEU A 130 8.84 13.41 10.13
CA LEU A 130 7.56 14.14 10.13
C LEU A 130 6.48 13.46 9.27
N ARG A 131 6.83 12.92 8.10
CA ARG A 131 5.87 12.25 7.22
C ARG A 131 5.27 10.98 7.87
N PRO A 132 6.08 10.04 8.41
CA PRO A 132 5.56 8.95 9.23
C PRO A 132 4.68 9.39 10.41
N LEU A 133 5.10 10.44 11.12
CA LEU A 133 4.33 10.95 12.26
C LEU A 133 2.95 11.48 11.84
N LYS A 134 2.86 12.15 10.68
CA LYS A 134 1.59 12.62 10.12
C LYS A 134 0.62 11.46 9.86
N ASP A 135 1.10 10.28 9.47
CA ASP A 135 0.24 9.12 9.25
C ASP A 135 -0.39 8.60 10.54
N LEU A 136 0.33 8.69 11.68
CA LEU A 136 -0.07 8.08 12.95
C LEU A 136 -1.14 8.88 13.69
N ASP A 137 -1.09 10.21 13.62
CA ASP A 137 -2.16 11.13 14.07
C ASP A 137 -1.83 12.58 13.69
N GLU A 138 -2.82 13.38 13.27
CA GLU A 138 -2.65 14.82 13.04
C GLU A 138 -2.57 15.60 14.36
N ALA A 139 -3.07 15.03 15.45
CA ALA A 139 -3.12 15.63 16.79
C ALA A 139 -1.90 15.30 17.66
N ILE A 140 -0.72 15.05 17.09
CA ILE A 140 0.50 14.90 17.91
C ILE A 140 0.82 16.26 18.55
N PRO A 141 0.84 16.38 19.89
CA PRO A 141 1.05 17.65 20.58
C PRO A 141 2.40 18.28 20.23
N ALA A 142 2.50 19.59 20.44
CA ALA A 142 3.72 20.36 20.20
C ALA A 142 4.96 19.68 20.81
N PHE A 143 5.96 19.40 19.98
CA PHE A 143 7.26 18.91 20.41
C PHE A 143 8.03 20.07 21.08
N ALA A 144 8.80 19.76 22.11
CA ALA A 144 9.41 20.73 23.02
C ALA A 144 10.29 21.84 22.40
N ASP A 145 10.31 22.99 23.09
CA ASP A 145 11.01 24.29 22.89
C ASP A 145 10.56 25.19 21.73
N THR A 146 9.70 24.70 20.84
CA THR A 146 8.78 25.57 20.08
C THR A 146 7.39 25.42 20.63
N ALA A 147 7.08 26.15 21.70
CA ALA A 147 5.71 26.26 22.20
C ALA A 147 4.76 26.57 21.02
N SER A 148 3.72 25.73 20.85
CA SER A 148 2.53 25.86 19.96
C SER A 148 2.43 25.07 18.64
N LYS A 149 3.47 24.39 18.11
CA LYS A 149 3.42 23.94 16.70
C LYS A 149 3.52 22.41 16.50
N GLY A 150 2.52 21.82 15.83
CA GLY A 150 2.42 20.38 15.53
C GLY A 150 3.13 19.93 14.24
N VAL A 151 3.04 18.64 13.90
CA VAL A 151 3.68 18.02 12.72
C VAL A 151 3.35 18.76 11.42
N THR A 152 2.08 19.13 11.23
CA THR A 152 1.60 19.82 10.02
C THR A 152 2.31 21.16 9.80
N PHE A 153 2.49 21.96 10.87
CA PHE A 153 3.19 23.24 10.77
C PHE A 153 4.62 23.06 10.22
N TRP A 154 5.36 22.06 10.73
CA TRP A 154 6.74 21.84 10.30
C TRP A 154 6.80 21.34 8.85
N LEU A 155 5.90 20.44 8.46
CA LEU A 155 5.80 19.99 7.06
C LEU A 155 5.51 21.16 6.12
N ASP A 156 4.57 22.04 6.46
CA ASP A 156 4.20 23.19 5.63
C ASP A 156 5.34 24.22 5.56
N ARG A 157 5.98 24.53 6.70
CA ARG A 157 7.13 25.44 6.77
C ARG A 157 8.28 24.98 5.88
N HIS A 158 8.60 23.70 5.89
CA HIS A 158 9.70 23.18 5.08
C HIS A 158 9.33 23.07 3.60
N ARG A 159 8.11 22.64 3.27
CA ARG A 159 7.61 22.63 1.89
C ARG A 159 7.69 24.01 1.24
N GLN A 160 7.41 25.07 2.00
CA GLN A 160 7.53 26.45 1.51
C GLN A 160 8.99 26.90 1.28
N ARG A 161 9.94 26.33 2.02
CA ARG A 161 11.37 26.70 1.94
C ARG A 161 12.10 25.93 0.84
N ASP A 162 11.82 24.65 0.73
CA ASP A 162 12.39 23.76 -0.28
C ASP A 162 11.33 22.71 -0.68
N PRO A 163 10.71 22.86 -1.86
CA PRO A 163 9.75 21.89 -2.36
C PRO A 163 10.33 20.47 -2.51
N LEU A 164 11.64 20.37 -2.79
CA LEU A 164 12.36 19.10 -2.96
C LEU A 164 12.81 18.48 -1.64
N TRP A 165 12.82 19.23 -0.54
CA TRP A 165 13.06 18.70 0.82
C TRP A 165 12.06 17.61 1.21
N THR A 166 10.87 17.63 0.60
CA THR A 166 9.86 16.57 0.79
C THR A 166 10.02 15.36 -0.11
N ASN A 167 11.11 15.26 -0.92
CA ASN A 167 11.41 14.13 -1.80
C ASN A 167 11.78 12.87 -1.00
N CYS A 168 10.75 12.38 -0.34
CA CYS A 168 10.74 11.27 0.58
C CYS A 168 9.48 10.47 0.25
N PRO A 169 9.43 9.78 -0.91
CA PRO A 169 8.19 9.21 -1.39
C PRO A 169 7.74 8.03 -0.53
N ARG A 170 6.42 7.82 -0.47
CA ARG A 170 5.88 6.58 0.09
C ARG A 170 6.22 5.42 -0.80
N VAL A 171 6.66 4.32 -0.19
CA VAL A 171 7.05 3.11 -0.91
C VAL A 171 6.45 1.86 -0.30
N ALA A 172 6.23 0.84 -1.12
CA ALA A 172 6.15 -0.55 -0.71
C ALA A 172 7.25 -1.33 -1.46
N SER A 173 7.84 -2.34 -0.84
CA SER A 173 8.93 -3.11 -1.45
C SER A 173 8.59 -4.59 -1.44
N ILE A 174 8.92 -5.27 -2.53
CA ILE A 174 8.96 -6.73 -2.64
C ILE A 174 10.42 -7.10 -2.95
N PRO A 175 11.31 -7.16 -1.95
CA PRO A 175 12.76 -7.30 -2.16
C PRO A 175 13.13 -8.54 -2.95
N LYS A 176 12.40 -9.65 -2.74
CA LYS A 176 12.60 -10.92 -3.48
C LYS A 176 12.47 -10.77 -5.00
N ARG A 177 11.90 -9.66 -5.48
CA ARG A 177 11.64 -9.37 -6.90
C ARG A 177 12.41 -8.17 -7.43
N ASP A 178 13.21 -7.51 -6.57
CA ASP A 178 13.81 -6.20 -6.87
C ASP A 178 12.74 -5.18 -7.34
N LEU A 179 11.58 -5.23 -6.69
CA LEU A 179 10.45 -4.35 -6.99
C LEU A 179 10.21 -3.37 -5.84
N GLU A 180 10.06 -2.10 -6.21
CA GLU A 180 9.68 -1.00 -5.32
C GLU A 180 8.50 -0.23 -5.95
N PHE A 181 7.36 -0.22 -5.26
CA PHE A 181 6.22 0.60 -5.62
C PHE A 181 6.36 1.98 -4.97
N VAL A 182 6.60 3.00 -5.77
CA VAL A 182 6.56 4.42 -5.38
C VAL A 182 5.13 4.95 -5.53
N TRP A 183 4.47 5.31 -4.42
CA TRP A 183 3.03 5.63 -4.40
C TRP A 183 2.68 7.10 -4.68
N ASP A 184 3.64 8.02 -4.60
CA ASP A 184 3.30 9.45 -4.62
C ASP A 184 2.99 9.97 -6.04
N ASN A 185 3.59 9.39 -7.07
CA ASN A 185 3.57 9.95 -8.42
C ASN A 185 3.60 8.89 -9.54
N ARG A 186 3.18 7.66 -9.26
CA ARG A 186 3.24 6.58 -10.25
C ARG A 186 2.04 5.66 -10.16
N THR A 187 1.52 5.27 -11.32
CA THR A 187 0.54 4.21 -11.47
C THR A 187 1.18 2.93 -12.00
N TYR A 188 0.80 1.79 -11.42
CA TYR A 188 1.25 0.46 -11.83
C TYR A 188 0.13 -0.29 -12.54
N SER A 189 0.51 -1.07 -13.55
CA SER A 189 -0.44 -1.87 -14.32
C SER A 189 -0.53 -3.29 -13.79
N MET A 190 -1.76 -3.75 -13.56
CA MET A 190 -2.09 -5.09 -13.09
C MET A 190 -2.91 -5.85 -14.15
N GLY A 191 -2.32 -6.89 -14.74
CA GLY A 191 -2.95 -7.72 -15.76
C GLY A 191 -3.77 -8.87 -15.17
N ILE A 192 -5.01 -9.05 -15.60
CA ILE A 192 -5.92 -10.09 -15.08
C ILE A 192 -5.69 -11.43 -15.80
N ILE A 193 -5.48 -12.50 -15.03
CA ILE A 193 -5.40 -13.90 -15.48
C ILE A 193 -6.47 -14.71 -14.76
N ASN A 194 -7.58 -15.00 -15.45
CA ASN A 194 -8.70 -15.76 -14.88
C ASN A 194 -8.56 -17.26 -15.18
N ALA A 195 -8.14 -18.06 -14.20
CA ALA A 195 -8.04 -19.52 -14.29
C ALA A 195 -9.39 -20.22 -14.11
N THR A 196 -10.42 -19.80 -14.86
CA THR A 196 -11.76 -20.41 -14.84
C THR A 196 -12.04 -21.19 -16.13
N PRO A 197 -12.84 -22.28 -16.10
CA PRO A 197 -13.15 -23.09 -17.28
C PRO A 197 -13.72 -22.28 -18.46
N ASP A 198 -14.54 -21.27 -18.17
CA ASP A 198 -15.14 -20.40 -19.18
C ASP A 198 -14.16 -19.44 -19.87
N SER A 199 -12.96 -19.25 -19.29
CA SER A 199 -11.95 -18.32 -19.81
C SER A 199 -10.99 -18.97 -20.80
N PHE A 200 -10.87 -20.32 -20.78
CA PHE A 200 -9.86 -21.09 -21.53
C PHE A 200 -10.45 -22.37 -22.13
N SER A 201 -11.64 -22.24 -22.72
CA SER A 201 -12.63 -23.29 -22.94
C SER A 201 -12.28 -24.45 -23.89
N ASN A 202 -11.07 -25.04 -23.91
CA ASN A 202 -10.75 -26.21 -24.75
C ASN A 202 -9.58 -27.15 -24.33
N GLY A 203 -9.04 -27.12 -23.11
CA GLY A 203 -7.98 -28.10 -22.76
C GLY A 203 -7.81 -28.36 -21.27
N GLY A 204 -7.19 -29.50 -20.91
CA GLY A 204 -6.96 -29.88 -19.52
C GLY A 204 -6.03 -28.92 -18.76
N VAL A 205 -5.72 -29.22 -17.49
CA VAL A 205 -4.91 -28.37 -16.59
C VAL A 205 -3.61 -27.83 -17.22
N TYR A 206 -2.93 -28.63 -18.05
CA TYR A 206 -1.72 -28.19 -18.74
C TYR A 206 -1.99 -27.12 -19.81
N THR A 207 -3.10 -27.22 -20.53
CA THR A 207 -3.53 -26.22 -21.51
C THR A 207 -3.92 -24.91 -20.83
N ASP A 208 -4.50 -24.98 -19.63
CA ASP A 208 -4.80 -23.80 -18.81
C ASP A 208 -3.52 -23.09 -18.35
N VAL A 209 -2.49 -23.86 -17.95
CA VAL A 209 -1.18 -23.30 -17.53
C VAL A 209 -0.48 -22.62 -18.70
N GLU A 210 -0.39 -23.26 -19.87
CA GLU A 210 0.27 -22.67 -21.04
C GLU A 210 -0.48 -21.41 -21.53
N SER A 211 -1.81 -21.43 -21.52
CA SER A 211 -2.63 -20.27 -21.88
C SER A 211 -2.43 -19.11 -20.89
N ALA A 212 -2.38 -19.40 -19.59
CA ALA A 212 -2.11 -18.41 -18.56
C ALA A 212 -0.69 -17.85 -18.65
N LEU A 213 0.31 -18.68 -18.96
CA LEU A 213 1.69 -18.27 -19.22
C LEU A 213 1.79 -17.34 -20.42
N ALA A 214 1.16 -17.69 -21.55
CA ALA A 214 1.13 -16.85 -22.74
C ALA A 214 0.48 -15.49 -22.44
N ARG A 215 -0.62 -15.49 -21.68
CA ARG A 215 -1.25 -14.24 -21.23
C ARG A 215 -0.36 -13.43 -20.29
N ALA A 216 0.36 -14.07 -19.37
CA ALA A 216 1.35 -13.39 -18.53
C ALA A 216 2.47 -12.78 -19.37
N GLU A 217 2.94 -13.48 -20.41
CA GLU A 217 3.94 -12.96 -21.36
C GLU A 217 3.45 -11.70 -22.08
N GLU A 218 2.20 -11.69 -22.56
CA GLU A 218 1.60 -10.50 -23.18
C GLU A 218 1.58 -9.30 -22.21
N PHE A 219 1.20 -9.51 -20.94
CA PHE A 219 1.18 -8.43 -19.95
C PHE A 219 2.58 -7.94 -19.59
N VAL A 220 3.55 -8.84 -19.43
CA VAL A 220 4.95 -8.49 -19.16
C VAL A 220 5.54 -7.72 -20.35
N ALA A 221 5.27 -8.15 -21.58
CA ALA A 221 5.68 -7.46 -22.80
C ALA A 221 5.04 -6.07 -22.93
N ALA A 222 3.79 -5.91 -22.48
CA ALA A 222 3.11 -4.62 -22.39
C ALA A 222 3.60 -3.74 -21.22
N GLY A 223 4.58 -4.19 -20.44
CA GLY A 223 5.16 -3.42 -19.33
C GLY A 223 4.37 -3.46 -18.03
N CYS A 224 3.44 -4.42 -17.86
CA CYS A 224 2.75 -4.61 -16.59
C CYS A 224 3.71 -5.08 -15.50
N GLN A 225 3.63 -4.48 -14.32
CA GLN A 225 4.47 -4.85 -13.17
C GLN A 225 3.83 -5.94 -12.30
N ILE A 226 2.50 -6.10 -12.42
CA ILE A 226 1.72 -7.04 -11.63
C ILE A 226 0.87 -7.89 -12.56
N VAL A 227 0.78 -9.19 -12.27
CA VAL A 227 -0.26 -10.08 -12.82
C VAL A 227 -1.11 -10.61 -11.69
N ASP A 228 -2.43 -10.62 -11.86
CA ASP A 228 -3.40 -11.02 -10.85
C ASP A 228 -4.12 -12.29 -11.29
N VAL A 229 -3.87 -13.38 -10.56
CA VAL A 229 -4.34 -14.73 -10.87
C VAL A 229 -5.57 -15.02 -10.01
N GLY A 230 -6.71 -15.29 -10.64
CA GLY A 230 -7.95 -15.65 -9.94
C GLY A 230 -8.47 -17.02 -10.39
N GLY A 231 -8.76 -17.91 -9.44
CA GLY A 231 -9.29 -19.26 -9.74
C GLY A 231 -10.81 -19.37 -9.74
N GLN A 232 -11.49 -18.32 -9.25
CA GLN A 232 -12.94 -18.23 -9.15
C GLN A 232 -13.48 -16.99 -9.86
N SER A 233 -14.67 -17.13 -10.44
CA SER A 233 -15.37 -15.98 -11.00
C SER A 233 -16.05 -15.20 -9.87
N THR A 234 -15.78 -13.90 -9.79
CA THR A 234 -16.42 -12.98 -8.84
C THR A 234 -17.54 -12.17 -9.49
N ARG A 235 -18.01 -12.60 -10.67
CA ARG A 235 -19.11 -11.98 -11.40
C ARG A 235 -20.46 -12.26 -10.71
N PRO A 236 -21.47 -11.38 -10.87
CA PRO A 236 -22.82 -11.64 -10.37
C PRO A 236 -23.34 -13.02 -10.77
N GLY A 237 -23.77 -13.81 -9.79
CA GLY A 237 -24.36 -15.14 -10.00
C GLY A 237 -23.37 -16.27 -10.28
N ALA A 238 -22.06 -16.06 -10.14
CA ALA A 238 -21.08 -17.13 -10.28
C ALA A 238 -21.18 -18.18 -9.17
N GLU A 239 -20.99 -19.45 -9.54
CA GLU A 239 -20.88 -20.55 -8.59
C GLU A 239 -19.53 -20.49 -7.87
N GLU A 240 -19.59 -20.68 -6.56
CA GLU A 240 -18.43 -20.71 -5.68
C GLU A 240 -17.84 -22.11 -5.63
N ILE A 241 -16.52 -22.20 -5.67
CA ILE A 241 -15.81 -23.48 -5.50
C ILE A 241 -15.11 -23.50 -4.15
N ASP A 242 -14.87 -24.71 -3.65
CA ASP A 242 -14.13 -24.91 -2.41
C ASP A 242 -12.64 -24.50 -2.56
N PRO A 243 -11.95 -24.18 -1.46
CA PRO A 243 -10.56 -23.71 -1.49
C PRO A 243 -9.56 -24.72 -2.08
N ASP A 244 -9.81 -26.03 -2.02
CA ASP A 244 -8.92 -27.03 -2.62
C ASP A 244 -9.07 -27.06 -4.14
N ALA A 245 -10.29 -26.92 -4.65
CA ALA A 245 -10.56 -26.77 -6.08
C ALA A 245 -9.92 -25.49 -6.65
N GLU A 246 -10.04 -24.36 -5.94
CA GLU A 246 -9.37 -23.11 -6.34
C GLU A 246 -7.85 -23.27 -6.33
N SER A 247 -7.29 -23.85 -5.26
CA SER A 247 -5.86 -24.12 -5.14
C SER A 247 -5.33 -24.94 -6.33
N LYS A 248 -6.07 -25.99 -6.75
CA LYS A 248 -5.69 -26.82 -7.90
C LYS A 248 -5.63 -26.03 -9.21
N ARG A 249 -6.44 -24.98 -9.36
CA ARG A 249 -6.44 -24.10 -10.53
C ARG A 249 -5.27 -23.10 -10.50
N VAL A 250 -5.10 -22.39 -9.39
CA VAL A 250 -4.18 -21.24 -9.34
C VAL A 250 -2.72 -21.61 -9.08
N LEU A 251 -2.44 -22.65 -8.27
CA LEU A 251 -1.08 -22.94 -7.84
C LEU A 251 -0.15 -23.37 -8.97
N PRO A 252 -0.55 -24.24 -9.93
CA PRO A 252 0.29 -24.56 -11.09
C PRO A 252 0.64 -23.31 -11.92
N ILE A 253 -0.34 -22.43 -12.14
CA ILE A 253 -0.17 -21.18 -12.89
C ILE A 253 0.81 -20.24 -12.18
N ILE A 254 0.63 -20.02 -10.87
CA ILE A 254 1.52 -19.15 -10.08
C ILE A 254 2.96 -19.65 -10.13
N ARG A 255 3.19 -20.96 -9.98
CA ARG A 255 4.53 -21.56 -10.05
C ARG A 255 5.15 -21.36 -11.44
N ALA A 256 4.38 -21.60 -12.49
CA ALA A 256 4.83 -21.45 -13.86
C ALA A 256 5.20 -19.99 -14.18
N ILE A 257 4.32 -19.03 -13.85
CA ILE A 257 4.57 -17.59 -14.03
C ILE A 257 5.81 -17.18 -13.24
N ARG A 258 5.95 -17.60 -11.98
CA ARG A 258 7.13 -17.28 -11.16
C ARG A 258 8.42 -17.79 -11.77
N GLN A 259 8.41 -19.02 -12.30
CA GLN A 259 9.59 -19.60 -12.94
C GLN A 259 9.99 -18.84 -14.22
N ARG A 260 9.01 -18.44 -15.04
CA ARG A 260 9.25 -17.76 -16.31
C ARG A 260 9.56 -16.26 -16.15
N PHE A 261 8.92 -15.60 -15.19
CA PHE A 261 8.97 -14.16 -14.98
C PHE A 261 9.38 -13.84 -13.52
N PRO A 262 10.66 -14.00 -13.15
CA PRO A 262 11.11 -13.87 -11.76
C PRO A 262 10.94 -12.45 -11.17
N LYS A 263 10.81 -11.43 -12.02
CA LYS A 263 10.71 -10.02 -11.61
C LYS A 263 9.28 -9.48 -11.58
N VAL A 264 8.28 -10.15 -12.17
CA VAL A 264 6.89 -9.66 -12.10
C VAL A 264 6.33 -9.95 -10.71
N ALA A 265 5.55 -9.02 -10.16
CA ALA A 265 4.77 -9.28 -8.96
C ALA A 265 3.56 -10.15 -9.32
N ILE A 266 3.29 -11.16 -8.51
CA ILE A 266 2.10 -12.01 -8.69
C ILE A 266 1.11 -11.73 -7.56
N SER A 267 -0.07 -11.28 -7.92
CA SER A 267 -1.22 -11.13 -7.02
C SER A 267 -2.12 -12.36 -7.11
N ILE A 268 -2.65 -12.83 -5.98
CA ILE A 268 -3.69 -13.86 -5.92
C ILE A 268 -5.04 -13.20 -5.59
N ASP A 269 -6.01 -13.31 -6.50
CA ASP A 269 -7.40 -12.86 -6.32
C ASP A 269 -8.18 -13.98 -5.63
N THR A 270 -8.26 -13.92 -4.30
CA THR A 270 -8.93 -14.93 -3.48
C THR A 270 -9.46 -14.34 -2.17
N PHE A 271 -10.56 -14.91 -1.69
CA PHE A 271 -11.14 -14.60 -0.38
C PHE A 271 -10.93 -15.74 0.64
N TRP A 272 -10.21 -16.80 0.28
CA TRP A 272 -9.86 -17.89 1.19
C TRP A 272 -8.44 -17.73 1.73
N SER A 273 -8.32 -17.68 3.06
CA SER A 273 -7.04 -17.59 3.76
C SER A 273 -6.10 -18.74 3.38
N VAL A 274 -6.61 -19.97 3.31
CA VAL A 274 -5.82 -21.15 2.93
C VAL A 274 -5.30 -21.09 1.50
N VAL A 275 -6.05 -20.51 0.56
CA VAL A 275 -5.59 -20.30 -0.82
C VAL A 275 -4.53 -19.22 -0.85
N ALA A 276 -4.72 -18.13 -0.11
CA ALA A 276 -3.74 -17.05 0.02
C ALA A 276 -2.39 -17.56 0.57
N ASP A 277 -2.37 -18.35 1.64
CA ASP A 277 -1.16 -18.96 2.20
C ASP A 277 -0.45 -19.85 1.17
N ARG A 278 -1.19 -20.77 0.54
CA ARG A 278 -0.63 -21.69 -0.45
C ARG A 278 -0.08 -20.94 -1.66
N ALA A 279 -0.78 -19.90 -2.13
CA ALA A 279 -0.39 -19.08 -3.28
C ALA A 279 0.90 -18.29 -3.00
N VAL A 280 1.00 -17.64 -1.84
CA VAL A 280 2.22 -16.89 -1.46
C VAL A 280 3.42 -17.84 -1.31
N ARG A 281 3.22 -19.02 -0.69
CA ARG A 281 4.27 -20.06 -0.64
C ARG A 281 4.68 -20.57 -2.02
N ALA A 282 3.75 -20.59 -2.99
CA ALA A 282 4.01 -20.97 -4.37
C ALA A 282 4.70 -19.87 -5.20
N GLY A 283 4.77 -18.63 -4.70
CA GLY A 283 5.49 -17.53 -5.35
C GLY A 283 4.67 -16.27 -5.62
N ALA A 284 3.41 -16.20 -5.14
CA ALA A 284 2.66 -14.96 -5.09
C ALA A 284 3.27 -13.97 -4.09
N ASP A 285 3.09 -12.68 -4.35
CA ASP A 285 3.65 -11.58 -3.57
C ASP A 285 2.59 -10.60 -3.04
N ILE A 286 1.34 -10.67 -3.49
CA ILE A 286 0.23 -9.80 -3.08
C ILE A 286 -1.01 -10.66 -2.88
N VAL A 287 -1.78 -10.42 -1.82
CA VAL A 287 -3.13 -11.00 -1.64
C VAL A 287 -4.17 -9.95 -2.02
N ASN A 288 -5.05 -10.27 -2.96
CA ASN A 288 -6.14 -9.41 -3.40
C ASN A 288 -7.48 -10.00 -2.94
N ASP A 289 -8.03 -9.47 -1.85
CA ASP A 289 -9.29 -9.97 -1.28
C ASP A 289 -10.43 -8.98 -1.54
N ILE A 290 -11.32 -9.40 -2.45
CA ILE A 290 -12.53 -8.67 -2.80
C ILE A 290 -13.52 -8.52 -1.63
N SER A 291 -13.36 -9.29 -0.56
CA SER A 291 -14.27 -9.32 0.59
C SER A 291 -13.77 -8.56 1.80
N ALA A 292 -12.51 -8.09 1.79
CA ALA A 292 -11.90 -7.42 2.92
C ALA A 292 -11.95 -8.25 4.22
N GLY A 293 -11.63 -9.54 4.15
CA GLY A 293 -11.63 -10.48 5.27
C GLY A 293 -13.01 -10.93 5.74
N LYS A 294 -14.10 -10.44 5.13
CA LYS A 294 -15.47 -10.74 5.59
C LYS A 294 -15.93 -12.16 5.23
N ARG A 295 -15.26 -12.82 4.30
CA ARG A 295 -15.59 -14.18 3.83
C ARG A 295 -14.85 -15.29 4.57
N ASP A 296 -13.68 -14.97 5.11
CA ASP A 296 -12.84 -15.90 5.85
C ASP A 296 -12.22 -15.18 7.05
N PRO A 297 -12.62 -15.51 8.29
CA PRO A 297 -12.13 -14.83 9.50
C PRO A 297 -10.62 -14.99 9.72
N GLU A 298 -9.98 -16.00 9.12
CA GLU A 298 -8.54 -16.26 9.24
C GLU A 298 -7.71 -15.43 8.24
N MET A 299 -8.36 -14.71 7.31
CA MET A 299 -7.67 -13.95 6.25
C MET A 299 -6.69 -12.92 6.82
N PHE A 300 -7.10 -12.14 7.81
CA PHE A 300 -6.22 -11.09 8.37
C PHE A 300 -5.00 -11.67 9.10
N GLU A 301 -5.16 -12.73 9.89
CA GLU A 301 -4.03 -13.36 10.58
C GLU A 301 -3.08 -14.04 9.58
N THR A 302 -3.65 -14.64 8.53
CA THR A 302 -2.88 -15.23 7.44
C THR A 302 -2.04 -14.19 6.72
N VAL A 303 -2.64 -13.09 6.26
CA VAL A 303 -1.94 -12.00 5.55
C VAL A 303 -0.86 -11.37 6.44
N LYS A 304 -1.16 -11.10 7.72
CA LYS A 304 -0.19 -10.60 8.70
C LYS A 304 1.01 -11.53 8.83
N THR A 305 0.77 -12.84 8.93
CA THR A 305 1.83 -13.86 9.04
C THR A 305 2.67 -13.94 7.76
N LEU A 306 2.03 -13.86 6.59
CA LEU A 306 2.71 -13.86 5.30
C LEU A 306 3.55 -12.60 5.07
N GLY A 307 3.16 -11.46 5.66
CA GLY A 307 3.91 -10.21 5.60
C GLY A 307 3.98 -9.59 4.19
N VAL A 308 2.95 -9.85 3.38
CA VAL A 308 2.80 -9.37 1.99
C VAL A 308 1.78 -8.24 1.89
N PRO A 309 1.86 -7.38 0.86
CA PRO A 309 0.80 -6.42 0.55
C PRO A 309 -0.57 -7.08 0.39
N TYR A 310 -1.60 -6.36 0.84
CA TYR A 310 -2.97 -6.80 0.92
C TYR A 310 -3.92 -5.76 0.33
N VAL A 311 -4.61 -6.14 -0.75
CA VAL A 311 -5.67 -5.33 -1.34
C VAL A 311 -6.97 -5.61 -0.59
N ILE A 312 -7.52 -4.57 0.02
CA ILE A 312 -8.80 -4.55 0.72
C ILE A 312 -9.80 -3.86 -0.19
N MET A 313 -10.79 -4.60 -0.69
CA MET A 313 -11.82 -4.03 -1.55
C MET A 313 -13.13 -3.78 -0.81
N HIS A 314 -13.81 -2.68 -1.16
CA HIS A 314 -15.18 -2.45 -0.75
C HIS A 314 -16.16 -3.34 -1.54
N THR A 315 -16.94 -4.14 -0.81
CA THR A 315 -18.13 -4.81 -1.32
C THR A 315 -19.20 -4.90 -0.23
N ARG A 316 -20.45 -5.18 -0.64
CA ARG A 316 -21.55 -5.59 0.23
C ARG A 316 -22.13 -6.91 -0.30
N GLY A 317 -22.47 -7.83 0.59
CA GLY A 317 -22.91 -9.17 0.21
C GLY A 317 -21.78 -9.99 -0.44
N ASN A 318 -22.15 -10.89 -1.35
CA ASN A 318 -21.26 -11.79 -2.07
C ASN A 318 -21.64 -11.84 -3.57
N PRO A 319 -20.90 -12.52 -4.46
CA PRO A 319 -21.23 -12.53 -5.89
C PRO A 319 -22.66 -12.98 -6.23
N SER A 320 -23.32 -13.81 -5.42
CA SER A 320 -24.70 -14.24 -5.69
C SER A 320 -25.77 -13.23 -5.30
N ASN A 321 -25.50 -12.31 -4.37
CA ASN A 321 -26.49 -11.35 -3.87
C ASN A 321 -26.05 -9.88 -3.84
N MET A 322 -24.81 -9.53 -4.18
CA MET A 322 -24.27 -8.17 -4.00
C MET A 322 -25.08 -7.08 -4.72
N MET A 323 -25.74 -7.41 -5.83
CA MET A 323 -26.57 -6.44 -6.56
C MET A 323 -27.84 -6.05 -5.82
N SER A 324 -28.40 -6.90 -4.94
CA SER A 324 -29.51 -6.49 -4.07
C SER A 324 -29.07 -5.52 -2.97
N PHE A 325 -27.75 -5.44 -2.70
CA PHE A 325 -27.14 -4.51 -1.77
C PHE A 325 -26.61 -3.23 -2.42
N ALA A 326 -26.85 -3.03 -3.73
CA ALA A 326 -26.52 -1.80 -4.47
C ALA A 326 -27.46 -0.63 -4.14
N THR A 327 -27.82 -0.50 -2.86
CA THR A 327 -28.70 0.55 -2.33
C THR A 327 -27.90 1.41 -1.37
N TYR A 328 -27.64 2.65 -1.74
CA TYR A 328 -26.95 3.63 -0.91
C TYR A 328 -27.92 4.70 -0.45
N ARG A 329 -27.61 5.34 0.67
CA ARG A 329 -28.41 6.42 1.21
C ARG A 329 -28.40 7.60 0.23
N ARG A 330 -29.55 8.21 -0.01
CA ARG A 330 -29.68 9.35 -0.94
C ARG A 330 -29.30 10.70 -0.35
N ASP A 331 -29.22 10.79 0.98
CA ASP A 331 -28.83 12.02 1.70
C ASP A 331 -27.31 12.17 1.86
N GLU A 332 -26.54 11.17 1.43
CA GLU A 332 -25.08 11.17 1.44
C GLU A 332 -24.53 10.84 0.05
N THR A 333 -23.37 11.37 -0.31
CA THR A 333 -22.70 10.99 -1.57
C THR A 333 -22.28 9.53 -1.54
N LEU A 334 -22.30 8.85 -2.70
CA LEU A 334 -21.85 7.45 -2.80
C LEU A 334 -20.40 7.33 -2.33
N TYR A 335 -19.57 8.26 -2.77
CA TYR A 335 -18.17 8.37 -2.37
C TYR A 335 -17.99 8.34 -0.84
N SER A 336 -18.74 9.18 -0.10
CA SER A 336 -18.59 9.29 1.35
C SER A 336 -18.93 7.97 2.05
N GLN A 337 -19.99 7.30 1.61
CA GLN A 337 -20.43 6.02 2.16
C GLN A 337 -19.40 4.92 1.88
N VAL A 338 -19.01 4.73 0.62
CA VAL A 338 -18.02 3.72 0.19
C VAL A 338 -16.68 3.92 0.88
N ALA A 339 -16.19 5.15 0.95
CA ALA A 339 -14.91 5.44 1.61
C ALA A 339 -14.98 5.22 3.13
N THR A 340 -16.13 5.43 3.76
CA THR A 340 -16.31 5.18 5.19
C THR A 340 -16.29 3.68 5.50
N GLU A 341 -17.08 2.88 4.78
CA GLU A 341 -17.11 1.41 4.93
C GLU A 341 -15.76 0.75 4.59
N LEU A 342 -15.07 1.27 3.57
CA LEU A 342 -13.73 0.80 3.22
C LEU A 342 -12.72 1.13 4.32
N ARG A 343 -12.80 2.33 4.91
CA ARG A 343 -11.93 2.75 6.00
C ARG A 343 -12.17 1.95 7.29
N GLU A 344 -13.40 1.52 7.55
CA GLU A 344 -13.71 0.58 8.63
C GLU A 344 -13.03 -0.77 8.40
N SER A 345 -13.14 -1.31 7.19
CA SER A 345 -12.47 -2.57 6.83
C SER A 345 -10.93 -2.48 6.95
N ILE A 346 -10.35 -1.34 6.56
CA ILE A 346 -8.92 -1.05 6.74
C ILE A 346 -8.56 -0.92 8.23
N HIS A 347 -9.45 -0.33 9.04
CA HIS A 347 -9.25 -0.22 10.49
C HIS A 347 -9.20 -1.59 11.15
N ASP A 348 -10.09 -2.50 10.76
CA ASP A 348 -10.15 -3.88 11.28
C ASP A 348 -8.87 -4.66 10.90
N ALA A 349 -8.44 -4.57 9.64
CA ALA A 349 -7.20 -5.20 9.18
C ALA A 349 -5.96 -4.71 9.97
N MET A 350 -5.83 -3.39 10.18
CA MET A 350 -4.77 -2.84 11.03
C MET A 350 -4.93 -3.24 12.50
N GLY A 351 -6.17 -3.39 12.98
CA GLY A 351 -6.50 -3.85 14.32
C GLY A 351 -6.01 -5.28 14.60
N SER A 352 -6.00 -6.13 13.59
CA SER A 352 -5.42 -7.49 13.64
C SER A 352 -3.88 -7.49 13.61
N GLY A 353 -3.25 -6.34 13.33
CA GLY A 353 -1.80 -6.18 13.33
C GLY A 353 -1.15 -6.12 11.95
N ILE A 354 -1.94 -6.06 10.86
CA ILE A 354 -1.40 -5.79 9.52
C ILE A 354 -0.83 -4.37 9.50
N PRO A 355 0.46 -4.17 9.18
CA PRO A 355 1.04 -2.84 9.11
C PRO A 355 0.41 -2.00 8.01
N ARG A 356 0.28 -0.69 8.27
CA ARG A 356 -0.31 0.27 7.33
C ARG A 356 0.35 0.27 5.95
N TRP A 357 1.65 0.00 5.88
CA TRP A 357 2.41 -0.02 4.62
C TRP A 357 2.11 -1.22 3.71
N ASP A 358 1.35 -2.21 4.19
CA ASP A 358 0.93 -3.36 3.39
C ASP A 358 -0.46 -3.18 2.78
N ILE A 359 -1.25 -2.22 3.23
CA ILE A 359 -2.64 -2.09 2.83
C ILE A 359 -2.76 -1.26 1.55
N ILE A 360 -3.46 -1.82 0.58
CA ILE A 360 -3.93 -1.16 -0.66
C ILE A 360 -5.45 -1.15 -0.62
N ALA A 361 -6.07 -0.02 -0.94
CA ALA A 361 -7.52 0.13 -0.90
C ALA A 361 -8.12 0.03 -2.30
N ASP A 362 -9.26 -0.67 -2.45
CA ASP A 362 -10.03 -0.70 -3.71
C ASP A 362 -11.49 -0.28 -3.47
N PRO A 363 -11.99 0.80 -4.09
CA PRO A 363 -13.40 1.22 -4.00
C PRO A 363 -14.44 0.19 -4.52
N GLY A 364 -14.00 -0.85 -5.24
CA GLY A 364 -14.82 -1.98 -5.67
C GLY A 364 -15.80 -1.61 -6.78
N PHE A 365 -15.28 -1.24 -7.96
CA PHE A 365 -16.11 -0.96 -9.14
C PHE A 365 -16.91 -2.20 -9.57
N GLY A 366 -18.22 -2.05 -9.71
CA GLY A 366 -19.15 -3.12 -10.07
C GLY A 366 -19.47 -4.12 -8.94
N PHE A 367 -19.03 -3.86 -7.71
CA PHE A 367 -19.35 -4.68 -6.54
C PHE A 367 -20.32 -3.93 -5.63
N ALA A 368 -21.56 -4.46 -5.56
CA ALA A 368 -22.71 -3.81 -4.92
C ALA A 368 -22.92 -2.36 -5.38
N LYS A 369 -22.77 -2.10 -6.69
CA LYS A 369 -22.92 -0.77 -7.32
C LYS A 369 -23.47 -0.96 -8.73
N ASP A 370 -24.56 -0.28 -9.06
CA ASP A 370 -25.09 -0.24 -10.43
C ASP A 370 -24.26 0.69 -11.34
N SER A 371 -24.71 0.86 -12.59
CA SER A 371 -23.98 1.67 -13.57
C SER A 371 -23.87 3.15 -13.16
N ASP A 372 -24.91 3.73 -12.59
CA ASP A 372 -24.95 5.16 -12.26
C ASP A 372 -24.07 5.42 -11.04
N HIS A 373 -24.11 4.51 -10.06
CA HIS A 373 -23.17 4.49 -8.94
C HIS A 373 -21.71 4.40 -9.40
N ASN A 374 -21.39 3.51 -10.35
CA ASN A 374 -20.00 3.41 -10.84
C ASN A 374 -19.52 4.68 -11.57
N LEU A 375 -20.41 5.40 -12.25
CA LEU A 375 -20.09 6.69 -12.86
C LEU A 375 -19.83 7.78 -11.81
N GLU A 376 -20.67 7.87 -10.79
CA GLU A 376 -20.46 8.79 -9.66
C GLU A 376 -19.13 8.50 -8.95
N LEU A 377 -18.83 7.20 -8.73
CA LEU A 377 -17.61 6.75 -8.09
C LEU A 377 -16.36 7.14 -8.90
N LEU A 378 -16.38 6.94 -10.22
CA LEU A 378 -15.27 7.35 -11.08
C LEU A 378 -15.11 8.87 -11.10
N LYS A 379 -16.21 9.63 -11.13
CA LYS A 379 -16.21 11.10 -11.12
C LYS A 379 -15.59 11.68 -9.83
N THR A 380 -15.66 10.95 -8.72
CA THR A 380 -15.24 11.41 -7.38
C THR A 380 -14.02 10.65 -6.85
N LEU A 381 -13.30 9.96 -7.72
CA LEU A 381 -12.21 9.07 -7.34
C LEU A 381 -11.04 9.82 -6.67
N ASP A 382 -10.76 11.05 -7.08
CA ASP A 382 -9.72 11.91 -6.52
C ASP A 382 -9.94 12.22 -5.03
N LEU A 383 -11.20 12.31 -4.62
CA LEU A 383 -11.57 12.60 -3.25
C LEU A 383 -11.15 11.47 -2.28
N PHE A 384 -11.14 10.22 -2.74
CA PHE A 384 -10.77 9.06 -1.90
C PHE A 384 -9.40 9.17 -1.26
N LYS A 385 -8.44 9.82 -1.93
CA LYS A 385 -7.08 9.97 -1.41
C LYS A 385 -7.07 10.57 0.00
N ASP A 386 -7.87 11.61 0.24
CA ASP A 386 -7.89 12.29 1.54
C ASP A 386 -8.71 11.51 2.57
N LYS A 387 -9.88 10.99 2.18
CA LYS A 387 -10.76 10.26 3.11
C LYS A 387 -10.19 8.91 3.53
N LEU A 388 -9.43 8.25 2.65
CA LEU A 388 -8.61 7.08 2.96
C LEU A 388 -7.24 7.46 3.52
N ARG A 389 -6.99 8.71 3.91
CA ARG A 389 -5.73 9.14 4.56
C ARG A 389 -4.48 8.69 3.81
N GLY A 390 -4.55 8.75 2.49
CA GLY A 390 -3.48 8.43 1.57
C GLY A 390 -3.22 6.93 1.33
N PHE A 391 -4.06 5.98 1.75
CA PHE A 391 -3.83 4.59 1.32
C PHE A 391 -3.68 4.49 -0.21
N PRO A 392 -2.69 3.73 -0.73
CA PRO A 392 -2.56 3.53 -2.16
C PRO A 392 -3.83 2.87 -2.70
N MET A 393 -4.28 3.31 -3.88
CA MET A 393 -5.56 2.87 -4.43
C MET A 393 -5.40 1.97 -5.64
N LEU A 394 -6.12 0.85 -5.65
CA LEU A 394 -6.34 0.01 -6.81
C LEU A 394 -7.70 0.33 -7.43
N THR A 395 -7.78 0.39 -8.76
CA THR A 395 -9.06 0.50 -9.48
C THR A 395 -9.20 -0.54 -10.58
N GLY A 396 -10.33 -1.24 -10.59
CA GLY A 396 -10.68 -2.26 -11.58
C GLY A 396 -11.91 -1.87 -12.42
N THR A 397 -11.76 -0.95 -13.37
CA THR A 397 -12.87 -0.51 -14.26
C THR A 397 -13.05 -1.39 -15.49
N SER A 398 -12.07 -2.26 -15.79
CA SER A 398 -11.99 -3.01 -17.04
C SER A 398 -13.23 -3.88 -17.32
N ARG A 399 -13.81 -3.67 -18.51
CA ARG A 399 -14.97 -4.40 -19.05
C ARG A 399 -16.22 -4.40 -18.17
N LYS A 400 -16.31 -3.51 -17.17
CA LYS A 400 -17.46 -3.42 -16.25
C LYS A 400 -18.75 -3.00 -16.99
N ALA A 401 -19.89 -3.32 -16.39
CA ALA A 401 -21.21 -3.14 -17.01
C ALA A 401 -21.53 -1.67 -17.36
N PHE A 402 -21.07 -0.71 -16.54
CA PHE A 402 -21.31 0.72 -16.79
C PHE A 402 -20.69 1.20 -18.10
N ILE A 403 -19.53 0.64 -18.51
CA ILE A 403 -18.91 0.92 -19.81
C ILE A 403 -19.79 0.38 -20.93
N GLY A 404 -20.34 -0.83 -20.75
CA GLY A 404 -21.29 -1.43 -21.69
C GLY A 404 -22.52 -0.55 -21.89
N LYS A 405 -23.14 -0.08 -20.78
CA LYS A 405 -24.31 0.81 -20.81
C LYS A 405 -24.06 2.10 -21.59
N ILE A 406 -22.88 2.71 -21.44
CA ILE A 406 -22.49 3.91 -22.22
C ILE A 406 -22.32 3.57 -23.72
N LEU A 407 -21.79 2.39 -24.03
CA LEU A 407 -21.49 1.95 -25.39
C LEU A 407 -22.62 1.11 -26.00
N ASN A 408 -23.88 1.46 -25.72
CA ASN A 408 -25.07 0.77 -26.25
C ASN A 408 -25.08 -0.74 -25.99
N ASP A 409 -24.91 -1.13 -24.72
CA ASP A 409 -24.88 -2.51 -24.24
C ASP A 409 -23.81 -3.40 -24.90
N ALA A 410 -22.68 -2.81 -25.28
CA ALA A 410 -21.53 -3.52 -25.82
C ALA A 410 -21.14 -4.72 -24.96
N ARG A 411 -20.80 -5.85 -25.58
CA ARG A 411 -20.37 -7.07 -24.87
C ARG A 411 -19.02 -6.83 -24.18
N PRO A 412 -18.68 -7.55 -23.10
CA PRO A 412 -17.42 -7.33 -22.36
C PRO A 412 -16.16 -7.24 -23.23
N LYS A 413 -16.03 -8.09 -24.25
CA LYS A 413 -14.87 -8.08 -25.16
C LYS A 413 -14.79 -6.86 -26.08
N ASP A 414 -15.91 -6.18 -26.31
CA ASP A 414 -16.03 -5.00 -27.18
C ASP A 414 -15.85 -3.69 -26.37
N ARG A 415 -15.55 -3.78 -25.07
CA ARG A 415 -15.41 -2.63 -24.14
C ARG A 415 -13.97 -2.14 -23.96
N ASP A 416 -13.01 -2.61 -24.75
CA ASP A 416 -11.59 -2.37 -24.47
C ASP A 416 -11.19 -0.89 -24.67
N PHE A 417 -11.75 -0.18 -25.67
CA PHE A 417 -11.53 1.27 -25.80
C PHE A 417 -12.20 2.08 -24.69
N GLY A 418 -13.44 1.72 -24.30
CA GLY A 418 -14.10 2.33 -23.15
C GLY A 418 -13.34 2.05 -21.85
N THR A 419 -12.69 0.89 -21.73
CA THR A 419 -11.79 0.54 -20.62
C THR A 419 -10.56 1.44 -20.63
N ALA A 420 -9.90 1.64 -21.78
CA ALA A 420 -8.74 2.51 -21.88
C ALA A 420 -9.09 3.96 -21.46
N ALA A 421 -10.26 4.46 -21.85
CA ALA A 421 -10.75 5.77 -21.41
C ALA A 421 -10.98 5.83 -19.88
N ALA A 422 -11.68 4.83 -19.32
CA ALA A 422 -11.93 4.77 -17.89
C ALA A 422 -10.62 4.65 -17.07
N VAL A 423 -9.68 3.82 -17.52
CA VAL A 423 -8.36 3.66 -16.90
C VAL A 423 -7.54 4.96 -16.95
N THR A 424 -7.56 5.67 -18.09
CA THR A 424 -6.89 6.97 -18.23
C THR A 424 -7.43 7.98 -17.21
N LEU A 425 -8.76 8.03 -17.03
CA LEU A 425 -9.38 8.86 -15.99
C LEU A 425 -8.97 8.40 -14.58
N SER A 426 -8.94 7.09 -14.33
CA SER A 426 -8.51 6.55 -13.03
C SER A 426 -7.06 6.94 -12.68
N VAL A 427 -6.14 6.94 -13.66
CA VAL A 427 -4.76 7.41 -13.51
C VAL A 427 -4.75 8.92 -13.19
N ALA A 428 -5.44 9.74 -13.99
CA ALA A 428 -5.53 11.19 -13.79
C ALA A 428 -6.10 11.59 -12.42
N LEU A 429 -7.03 10.80 -11.90
CA LEU A 429 -7.66 10.99 -10.59
C LEU A 429 -6.88 10.34 -9.43
N GLY A 430 -5.67 9.82 -9.69
CA GLY A 430 -4.75 9.42 -8.63
C GLY A 430 -4.79 7.94 -8.22
N SER A 431 -5.27 7.03 -9.08
CA SER A 431 -5.12 5.59 -8.86
C SER A 431 -3.64 5.19 -8.86
N ASN A 432 -3.25 4.35 -7.92
CA ASN A 432 -1.89 3.81 -7.84
C ASN A 432 -1.72 2.49 -8.58
N ILE A 433 -2.78 1.69 -8.68
CA ILE A 433 -2.83 0.46 -9.46
C ILE A 433 -4.09 0.48 -10.32
N VAL A 434 -3.96 0.12 -11.60
CA VAL A 434 -5.11 -0.08 -12.49
C VAL A 434 -5.13 -1.52 -12.98
N ARG A 435 -6.28 -2.18 -12.87
CA ARG A 435 -6.46 -3.62 -13.12
C ARG A 435 -7.28 -3.86 -14.39
N PHE A 436 -6.72 -4.59 -15.36
CA PHE A 436 -7.36 -4.76 -16.68
C PHE A 436 -7.11 -6.09 -17.39
N HIS A 437 -8.01 -6.42 -18.33
CA HIS A 437 -8.01 -7.68 -19.08
C HIS A 437 -7.18 -7.66 -20.38
N ASN A 438 -7.14 -6.51 -21.06
CA ASN A 438 -6.45 -6.37 -22.36
C ASN A 438 -5.08 -5.73 -22.14
N PRO A 439 -3.96 -6.41 -22.45
CA PRO A 439 -2.61 -5.87 -22.30
C PRO A 439 -2.38 -4.52 -22.97
N ARG A 440 -3.08 -4.23 -24.09
CA ARG A 440 -2.98 -2.94 -24.81
C ARG A 440 -3.46 -1.74 -23.99
N VAL A 441 -4.22 -1.95 -22.93
CA VAL A 441 -4.62 -0.87 -22.02
C VAL A 441 -3.40 -0.27 -21.29
N ALA A 442 -2.29 -1.01 -21.17
CA ALA A 442 -1.03 -0.49 -20.63
C ALA A 442 -0.51 0.72 -21.43
N ASP A 443 -0.76 0.78 -22.74
CA ASP A 443 -0.38 1.92 -23.59
C ASP A 443 -1.08 3.21 -23.12
N ALA A 444 -2.37 3.12 -22.73
CA ALA A 444 -3.12 4.25 -22.20
C ALA A 444 -2.58 4.70 -20.84
N VAL A 445 -2.16 3.78 -19.98
CA VAL A 445 -1.51 4.09 -18.69
C VAL A 445 -0.19 4.83 -18.93
N ALA A 446 0.64 4.35 -19.86
CA ALA A 446 1.92 4.98 -20.19
C ALA A 446 1.73 6.42 -20.70
N VAL A 447 0.76 6.63 -21.60
CA VAL A 447 0.41 7.98 -22.09
C VAL A 447 -0.08 8.88 -20.96
N ALA A 448 -0.99 8.39 -20.12
CA ALA A 448 -1.53 9.16 -19.00
C ALA A 448 -0.44 9.59 -18.01
N GLU A 449 0.44 8.66 -17.63
CA GLU A 449 1.59 8.93 -16.75
C GLU A 449 2.52 9.99 -17.35
N GLU A 450 2.83 9.91 -18.64
CA GLU A 450 3.71 10.89 -19.31
C GLU A 450 3.10 12.29 -19.35
N VAL A 451 1.80 12.40 -19.61
CA VAL A 451 1.07 13.68 -19.57
C VAL A 451 1.10 14.28 -18.15
N LEU A 452 0.91 13.46 -17.12
CA LEU A 452 0.84 13.92 -15.72
C LEU A 452 2.22 14.27 -15.13
N LYS A 453 3.31 13.65 -15.62
CA LYS A 453 4.67 14.06 -15.23
C LYS A 453 4.92 15.54 -15.56
N ASN A 454 4.44 16.01 -16.71
CA ASN A 454 4.66 17.39 -17.18
C ASN A 454 3.94 18.45 -16.32
N GLN A 455 2.81 18.13 -15.67
CA GLN A 455 2.14 19.09 -14.79
C GLN A 455 2.92 19.41 -13.50
N LYS A 456 3.83 18.53 -13.06
CA LYS A 456 4.62 18.74 -11.83
C LYS A 456 5.87 19.59 -12.04
N ALA A 457 6.31 19.80 -13.28
CA ALA A 457 7.39 20.73 -13.62
C ALA A 457 6.92 22.19 -13.77
N VAL A 458 5.62 22.41 -14.07
CA VAL A 458 5.08 23.74 -14.43
C VAL A 458 4.74 24.63 -13.22
N LEU A 459 4.82 24.12 -11.99
CA LEU A 459 4.57 24.91 -10.77
C LEU A 459 5.84 25.52 -10.12
N ALA A 460 6.99 25.46 -10.77
CA ALA A 460 8.11 26.34 -10.38
C ALA A 460 7.78 27.76 -10.87
N PRO A 461 7.69 28.78 -9.99
CA PRO A 461 7.56 30.16 -10.46
C PRO A 461 8.76 30.46 -11.35
N LEU A 462 8.51 30.93 -12.56
CA LEU A 462 9.53 31.57 -13.37
C LEU A 462 10.18 32.65 -12.50
N LYS A 463 11.45 32.44 -12.12
CA LYS A 463 12.26 33.47 -11.47
C LYS A 463 12.18 34.70 -12.37
N GLY A 464 11.77 35.82 -11.77
CA GLY A 464 11.50 37.08 -12.45
C GLY A 464 12.63 37.46 -13.41
N ALA A 465 12.23 37.94 -14.58
CA ALA A 465 13.13 38.65 -15.47
C ALA A 465 13.80 39.80 -14.68
N PRO A 466 15.13 39.98 -14.80
CA PRO A 466 15.78 41.14 -14.22
C PRO A 466 15.23 42.38 -14.91
N GLY A 467 14.72 43.32 -14.11
CA GLY A 467 14.27 44.61 -14.59
C GLY A 467 15.37 45.31 -15.39
N SER A 468 15.02 45.70 -16.61
CA SER A 468 15.76 46.68 -17.38
C SER A 468 15.21 48.06 -17.04
N ASN A 469 16.08 48.89 -16.45
CA ASN A 469 16.09 50.35 -16.30
C ASN A 469 14.75 51.11 -16.23
#